data_AF-A0AAW9A4S9-F1
#
_entry.id   AF-A0AAW9A4S9-F1
#
_cell.length_a   1.000
_cell.length_b   1.000
_cell.length_c   1.000
_cell.angle_alpha   90.00
_cell.angle_beta   90.00
_cell.angle_gamma   90.00
#
_symmetry.space_group_name_H-M   'P 1'
#
loop_
_entity.id
_entity.type
_entity.pdbx_description
1 polymer ?
#
loop_
_entity_poly.entity_id
_entity_poly.type
_entity_poly.pdbx_seq_one_letter_code
_entity_poly.pdbx_strand_id
1 'polypeptide(L)'
;MDTIIIVFTISLLGIGLVAIRRFAVKVGLVLVAGILAGCSEKAPISQPESEIVDEGVSEPEVDVNGEDGVFISLKAAKEHAIATIRVRSGEAVGDVYIISTESLSSITGKEQAPKEGSYALFLAEDGAKEAEFQVQVDGLLIDPEEALGTYTFGEYTIFSLARQETTKLNLITAWAYDGEKLKEIQFDGKVEVQASHPTFRAIEDSYLQMYLDSEDTMDAVPGWTFTTWKWHPEKMSFAFHFERSYTDQEEFGLASGEYLAGKWHEYQHFYLAFPQYTFTDQSTALLSEGMFINQNVQLGQPIDKLLQERNDWVGHDYYEGGPYYEFPGGYTYFYNEGTQDVSFIVYRKWH
;
A
#
# COMPACT_ATOMS: atom_id res chain seq x y z
N MET A 1 20.22 -23.99 11.45
CA MET A 1 18.87 -23.42 11.61
C MET A 1 18.59 -23.33 13.09
N ASP A 2 18.83 -22.17 13.68
CA ASP A 2 18.46 -21.92 15.07
C ASP A 2 17.07 -21.29 15.07
N THR A 3 16.04 -22.11 15.28
CA THR A 3 14.68 -21.60 15.50
C THR A 3 14.63 -21.12 16.94
N ILE A 4 14.50 -19.82 17.17
CA ILE A 4 14.12 -19.32 18.50
C ILE A 4 12.62 -19.56 18.65
N ILE A 5 12.24 -20.72 19.19
CA ILE A 5 10.87 -20.97 19.64
C ILE A 5 10.75 -20.34 21.03
N ILE A 6 10.06 -19.21 21.14
CA ILE A 6 9.68 -18.68 22.44
C ILE A 6 8.42 -19.41 22.88
N VAL A 7 8.59 -20.53 23.59
CA VAL A 7 7.49 -21.30 24.18
C VAL A 7 7.19 -20.73 25.57
N PHE A 8 6.03 -20.09 25.74
CA PHE A 8 5.48 -19.80 27.06
C PHE A 8 4.37 -20.81 27.36
N THR A 9 4.60 -21.65 28.37
CA THR A 9 3.58 -22.55 28.92
C THR A 9 3.20 -22.05 30.30
N ILE A 10 1.91 -21.72 30.50
CA ILE A 10 1.38 -21.53 31.84
C ILE A 10 1.17 -22.93 32.42
N SER A 11 2.12 -23.39 33.21
CA SER A 11 1.92 -24.56 34.07
C SER A 11 0.97 -24.16 35.19
N LEU A 12 -0.29 -24.59 35.09
CA LEU A 12 -1.26 -24.56 36.18
C LEU A 12 -0.83 -25.56 37.27
N LEU A 13 0.15 -25.17 38.07
CA LEU A 13 0.46 -25.81 39.35
C LEU A 13 -0.07 -24.91 40.46
N GLY A 14 -1.07 -25.43 41.15
CA GLY A 14 -1.97 -24.69 42.00
C GLY A 14 -1.29 -23.94 43.14
N ILE A 15 -1.79 -22.74 43.39
CA ILE A 15 -1.67 -22.05 44.66
C ILE A 15 -3.08 -21.73 45.12
N GLY A 16 -3.39 -22.24 46.31
CA GLY A 16 -4.66 -22.07 46.97
C GLY A 16 -4.87 -20.65 47.53
N LEU A 17 -6.14 -20.41 47.86
CA LEU A 17 -6.67 -19.34 48.70
C LEU A 17 -5.63 -18.61 49.59
N VAL A 18 -5.53 -17.29 49.46
CA VAL A 18 -5.68 -16.34 50.58
C VAL A 18 -6.24 -15.01 50.05
N ALA A 19 -7.31 -14.56 50.69
CA ALA A 19 -8.01 -13.31 50.44
C ALA A 19 -7.26 -12.06 50.91
N ILE A 20 -7.38 -10.94 50.18
CA ILE A 20 -7.41 -9.60 50.79
C ILE A 20 -8.53 -8.76 50.17
N ARG A 21 -9.34 -8.21 51.08
CA ARG A 21 -10.53 -7.38 50.89
C ARG A 21 -10.19 -5.93 50.56
N ARG A 22 -11.06 -5.34 49.73
CA ARG A 22 -11.63 -3.97 49.79
C ARG A 22 -10.68 -2.77 49.75
N PHE A 23 -10.81 -1.97 48.69
CA PHE A 23 -11.13 -0.54 48.86
C PHE A 23 -12.06 -0.10 47.73
N ALA A 24 -13.02 0.76 48.07
CA ALA A 24 -14.04 1.26 47.17
C ALA A 24 -14.09 2.79 47.28
N VAL A 25 -14.63 3.40 46.21
CA VAL A 25 -15.55 4.57 46.20
C VAL A 25 -15.04 5.90 45.60
N LYS A 26 -15.83 6.35 44.60
CA LYS A 26 -16.20 7.71 44.10
C LYS A 26 -15.26 8.43 43.13
N VAL A 27 -15.68 8.60 41.86
CA VAL A 27 -16.65 9.58 41.26
C VAL A 27 -16.04 10.97 41.13
N GLY A 28 -15.98 11.46 39.87
CA GLY A 28 -15.69 12.83 39.50
C GLY A 28 -16.11 13.10 38.06
N LEU A 29 -17.39 13.41 37.86
CA LEU A 29 -17.98 13.96 36.64
C LEU A 29 -17.60 15.46 36.58
N VAL A 30 -17.03 15.93 35.47
CA VAL A 30 -16.96 17.37 35.17
C VAL A 30 -17.50 17.61 33.77
N LEU A 31 -18.70 18.19 33.75
CA LEU A 31 -19.34 18.89 32.64
C LEU A 31 -19.12 20.38 32.89
N VAL A 32 -18.60 21.11 31.92
CA VAL A 32 -18.78 22.57 31.85
C VAL A 32 -19.29 22.90 30.46
N ALA A 33 -20.48 23.49 30.45
CA ALA A 33 -21.14 24.07 29.30
C ALA A 33 -20.97 25.58 29.29
N GLY A 34 -20.91 26.14 28.09
CA GLY A 34 -21.49 27.44 27.73
C GLY A 34 -20.51 28.59 27.41
N ILE A 35 -20.88 29.61 26.64
CA ILE A 35 -22.12 29.92 25.87
C ILE A 35 -21.84 31.26 25.13
N LEU A 36 -22.40 31.43 23.91
CA LEU A 36 -22.79 32.70 23.21
C LEU A 36 -21.68 33.73 22.85
N ALA A 37 -21.76 34.59 21.83
CA ALA A 37 -22.74 35.10 20.85
C ALA A 37 -21.90 35.63 19.64
N GLY A 38 -22.43 35.94 18.45
CA GLY A 38 -23.76 36.42 18.15
C GLY A 38 -24.04 36.58 16.65
N CYS A 39 -25.32 36.84 16.41
CA CYS A 39 -25.98 37.03 15.13
C CYS A 39 -25.75 38.43 14.55
N SER A 40 -25.94 38.54 13.22
CA SER A 40 -26.73 39.53 12.45
C SER A 40 -26.05 39.67 11.08
N GLU A 41 -26.70 39.72 9.91
CA GLU A 41 -28.00 40.30 9.56
C GLU A 41 -28.43 39.82 8.15
N LYS A 42 -29.74 39.83 7.88
CA LYS A 42 -30.41 39.52 6.60
C LYS A 42 -30.56 40.82 5.78
N ALA A 43 -30.24 40.88 4.48
CA ALA A 43 -31.10 40.63 3.29
C ALA A 43 -31.05 41.87 2.34
N PRO A 44 -31.77 41.93 1.19
CA PRO A 44 -31.80 41.08 -0.02
C PRO A 44 -31.56 41.92 -1.32
N ILE A 45 -31.98 41.42 -2.49
CA ILE A 45 -32.17 42.10 -3.82
C ILE A 45 -30.94 41.93 -4.74
N SER A 46 -30.99 41.53 -6.02
CA SER A 46 -32.02 41.44 -7.08
C SER A 46 -31.53 40.49 -8.19
N GLN A 47 -32.46 39.81 -8.87
CA GLN A 47 -32.24 39.25 -10.20
C GLN A 47 -32.10 40.36 -11.25
N PRO A 48 -31.36 40.10 -12.32
CA PRO A 48 -31.85 40.43 -13.66
C PRO A 48 -31.97 39.17 -14.51
N GLU A 49 -33.06 39.11 -15.28
CA GLU A 49 -33.16 38.31 -16.50
C GLU A 49 -32.00 38.68 -17.44
N SER A 50 -31.32 37.67 -17.99
CA SER A 50 -30.56 37.82 -19.23
C SER A 50 -30.74 36.56 -20.07
N GLU A 51 -31.37 36.79 -21.22
CA GLU A 51 -31.30 36.08 -22.49
C GLU A 51 -30.55 34.74 -22.53
N ILE A 52 -31.28 33.70 -22.94
CA ILE A 52 -30.70 32.52 -23.58
C ILE A 52 -30.19 32.99 -24.95
N VAL A 53 -28.91 33.31 -25.02
CA VAL A 53 -28.18 33.38 -26.30
C VAL A 53 -27.59 31.99 -26.53
N ASP A 54 -28.05 31.39 -27.62
CA ASP A 54 -27.51 30.18 -28.24
C ASP A 54 -26.11 30.51 -28.78
N GLU A 55 -25.08 30.29 -27.96
CA GLU A 55 -23.68 30.29 -28.41
C GLU A 55 -23.22 28.86 -28.57
N GLY A 56 -22.98 28.50 -29.83
CA GLY A 56 -22.50 27.20 -30.26
C GLY A 56 -21.26 26.77 -29.48
N VAL A 57 -21.20 25.47 -29.22
CA VAL A 57 -20.03 24.75 -28.72
C VAL A 57 -18.85 25.07 -29.63
N SER A 58 -18.01 26.03 -29.23
CA SER A 58 -16.71 26.26 -29.83
C SER A 58 -15.77 25.15 -29.36
N GLU A 59 -15.17 24.47 -30.32
CA GLU A 59 -14.10 23.50 -30.12
C GLU A 59 -12.99 24.12 -29.23
N PRO A 60 -12.38 23.36 -28.31
CA PRO A 60 -11.34 23.89 -27.44
C PRO A 60 -10.11 24.30 -28.26
N GLU A 61 -9.80 25.60 -28.25
CA GLU A 61 -8.54 26.14 -28.75
C GLU A 61 -7.40 25.67 -27.84
N VAL A 62 -6.44 24.96 -28.42
CA VAL A 62 -5.20 24.55 -27.76
C VAL A 62 -4.12 25.58 -28.11
N ASP A 63 -3.69 26.38 -27.13
CA ASP A 63 -2.53 27.25 -27.28
C ASP A 63 -1.26 26.40 -27.12
N VAL A 64 -0.45 26.32 -28.18
CA VAL A 64 0.83 25.62 -28.14
C VAL A 64 1.91 26.44 -28.81
N ASN A 65 2.48 27.40 -28.08
CA ASN A 65 3.79 27.97 -28.41
C ASN A 65 4.53 28.50 -27.18
N GLY A 66 5.73 27.93 -26.94
CA GLY A 66 6.85 28.60 -26.30
C GLY A 66 7.07 28.27 -24.83
N GLU A 67 8.06 27.42 -24.53
CA GLU A 67 8.73 27.21 -23.22
C GLU A 67 7.86 26.91 -21.96
N ASP A 68 6.54 26.99 -22.07
CA ASP A 68 5.54 26.62 -21.06
C ASP A 68 4.97 25.21 -21.34
N GLY A 69 4.58 24.50 -20.28
CA GLY A 69 4.16 23.09 -20.31
C GLY A 69 3.07 22.78 -21.33
N VAL A 70 2.95 21.50 -21.73
CA VAL A 70 1.82 21.06 -22.56
C VAL A 70 0.61 20.90 -21.64
N PHE A 71 -0.46 21.66 -21.87
CA PHE A 71 -1.70 21.59 -21.09
C PHE A 71 -2.86 21.03 -21.89
N ILE A 72 -3.78 20.36 -21.20
CA ILE A 72 -5.09 19.96 -21.74
C ILE A 72 -6.20 20.37 -20.79
N SER A 73 -7.39 20.67 -21.32
CA SER A 73 -8.53 20.99 -20.44
C SER A 73 -8.87 19.82 -19.52
N LEU A 74 -9.31 20.11 -18.29
CA LEU A 74 -9.69 19.07 -17.33
C LEU A 74 -10.84 18.19 -17.85
N LYS A 75 -11.72 18.75 -18.69
CA LYS A 75 -12.77 17.99 -19.36
C LYS A 75 -12.17 16.95 -20.30
N ALA A 76 -11.26 17.35 -21.18
CA ALA A 76 -10.58 16.44 -22.10
C ALA A 76 -9.75 15.39 -21.35
N ALA A 77 -9.05 15.80 -20.28
CA ALA A 77 -8.29 14.87 -19.44
C ALA A 77 -9.19 13.76 -18.86
N LYS A 78 -10.36 14.12 -18.32
CA LYS A 78 -11.33 13.17 -17.77
C LYS A 78 -11.99 12.29 -18.82
N GLU A 79 -12.30 12.84 -19.99
CA GLU A 79 -12.97 12.11 -21.08
C GLU A 79 -12.06 11.06 -21.73
N HIS A 80 -10.74 11.31 -21.77
CA HIS A 80 -9.77 10.45 -22.44
C HIS A 80 -8.85 9.66 -21.50
N ALA A 81 -8.94 9.87 -20.18
CA ALA A 81 -8.17 9.11 -19.23
C ALA A 81 -8.61 7.65 -19.19
N ILE A 82 -7.64 6.73 -19.32
CA ILE A 82 -7.86 5.30 -19.08
C ILE A 82 -7.86 4.99 -17.57
N ALA A 83 -7.17 5.81 -16.79
CA ALA A 83 -7.14 5.73 -15.33
C ALA A 83 -6.88 7.12 -14.74
N THR A 84 -7.41 7.36 -13.54
CA THR A 84 -7.18 8.58 -12.77
C THR A 84 -6.76 8.23 -11.35
N ILE A 85 -5.71 8.89 -10.85
CA ILE A 85 -5.13 8.62 -9.54
C ILE A 85 -5.08 9.91 -8.75
N ARG A 86 -5.68 9.91 -7.55
CA ARG A 86 -5.55 11.01 -6.60
C ARG A 86 -4.18 10.92 -5.93
N VAL A 87 -3.31 11.90 -6.15
CA VAL A 87 -1.97 11.99 -5.56
C VAL A 87 -1.91 13.07 -4.49
N ARG A 88 -1.07 12.88 -3.48
CA ARG A 88 -0.87 13.85 -2.39
C ARG A 88 0.59 13.94 -1.96
N SER A 89 0.97 15.13 -1.47
CA SER A 89 2.23 15.45 -0.81
C SER A 89 1.92 16.44 0.32
N GLY A 90 1.76 15.93 1.54
CA GLY A 90 1.30 16.77 2.66
C GLY A 90 -0.10 17.33 2.40
N GLU A 91 -0.22 18.66 2.40
CA GLU A 91 -1.48 19.35 2.07
C GLU A 91 -1.70 19.53 0.57
N ALA A 92 -0.67 19.34 -0.28
CA ALA A 92 -0.80 19.45 -1.73
C ALA A 92 -1.48 18.20 -2.28
N VAL A 93 -2.51 18.40 -3.12
CA VAL A 93 -3.33 17.32 -3.68
C VAL A 93 -3.60 17.59 -5.15
N GLY A 94 -3.56 16.54 -5.97
CA GLY A 94 -3.90 16.61 -7.38
C GLY A 94 -4.41 15.27 -7.92
N ASP A 95 -4.81 15.29 -9.18
CA ASP A 95 -5.25 14.12 -9.94
C ASP A 95 -4.28 13.88 -11.10
N VAL A 96 -3.74 12.67 -11.19
CA VAL A 96 -2.96 12.21 -12.34
C VAL A 96 -3.87 11.47 -13.30
N TYR A 97 -3.92 11.94 -14.54
CA TYR A 97 -4.65 11.35 -15.65
C TYR A 97 -3.68 10.58 -16.53
N ILE A 98 -3.92 9.29 -16.69
CA ILE A 98 -3.18 8.43 -17.61
C ILE A 98 -3.94 8.41 -18.94
N ILE A 99 -3.31 8.86 -20.02
CA ILE A 99 -3.94 8.98 -21.33
C ILE A 99 -3.10 8.23 -22.37
N SER A 100 -3.75 7.38 -23.18
CA SER A 100 -3.07 6.73 -24.30
C SER A 100 -2.54 7.77 -25.30
N THR A 101 -1.30 7.62 -25.74
CA THR A 101 -0.68 8.52 -26.73
C THR A 101 -1.44 8.53 -28.06
N GLU A 102 -2.16 7.45 -28.40
CA GLU A 102 -3.06 7.38 -29.56
C GLU A 102 -4.18 8.42 -29.50
N SER A 103 -4.71 8.66 -28.30
CA SER A 103 -5.78 9.65 -28.08
C SER A 103 -5.24 11.08 -28.07
N LEU A 104 -3.95 11.31 -27.82
CA LEU A 104 -3.39 12.67 -27.70
C LEU A 104 -3.48 13.46 -29.00
N SER A 105 -3.38 12.80 -30.16
CA SER A 105 -3.53 13.46 -31.46
C SER A 105 -4.90 14.13 -31.60
N SER A 106 -5.96 13.48 -31.11
CA SER A 106 -7.33 14.00 -31.12
C SER A 106 -7.58 15.12 -30.10
N ILE A 107 -6.78 15.17 -29.02
CA ILE A 107 -6.92 16.15 -27.93
C ILE A 107 -6.10 17.42 -28.21
N THR A 108 -4.89 17.25 -28.74
CA THR A 108 -3.91 18.34 -28.90
C THR A 108 -3.86 18.91 -30.32
N GLY A 109 -4.51 18.26 -31.29
CA GLY A 109 -4.48 18.65 -32.69
C GLY A 109 -3.11 18.49 -33.37
N LYS A 110 -2.14 17.86 -32.71
CA LYS A 110 -0.80 17.60 -33.25
C LYS A 110 -0.69 16.16 -33.72
N GLU A 111 -0.24 15.96 -34.97
CA GLU A 111 0.21 14.67 -35.46
C GLU A 111 1.51 14.28 -34.74
N GLN A 112 1.40 13.71 -33.55
CA GLN A 112 2.42 12.80 -33.05
C GLN A 112 2.12 11.43 -33.64
N ALA A 113 3.14 10.77 -34.19
CA ALA A 113 2.99 9.38 -34.61
C ALA A 113 2.64 8.56 -33.36
N PRO A 114 1.42 8.02 -33.26
CA PRO A 114 1.02 7.26 -32.08
C PRO A 114 1.97 6.06 -31.96
N LYS A 115 2.57 5.92 -30.77
CA LYS A 115 3.37 4.74 -30.46
C LYS A 115 2.47 3.79 -29.70
N GLU A 116 2.03 2.75 -30.37
CA GLU A 116 1.12 1.73 -29.82
C GLU A 116 1.60 1.29 -28.44
N GLY A 117 0.68 1.31 -27.48
CA GLY A 117 0.97 0.99 -26.09
C GLY A 117 1.82 2.01 -25.34
N SER A 118 1.93 3.27 -25.76
CA SER A 118 2.58 4.33 -24.95
C SER A 118 1.54 5.27 -24.33
N TYR A 119 1.86 5.82 -23.15
CA TYR A 119 0.94 6.61 -22.35
C TYR A 119 1.57 7.93 -21.92
N ALA A 120 0.75 8.94 -21.71
CA ALA A 120 1.14 10.22 -21.15
C ALA A 120 0.48 10.42 -19.79
N LEU A 121 1.26 10.92 -18.83
CA LEU A 121 0.78 11.31 -17.52
C LEU A 121 0.55 12.81 -17.51
N PHE A 122 -0.67 13.24 -17.19
CA PHE A 122 -1.03 14.63 -16.96
C PHE A 122 -1.40 14.83 -15.50
N LEU A 123 -1.00 15.94 -14.89
CA LEU A 123 -1.31 16.29 -13.51
C LEU A 123 -2.19 17.53 -13.48
N ALA A 124 -3.31 17.47 -12.77
CA ALA A 124 -4.10 18.64 -12.41
C ALA A 124 -4.14 18.79 -10.89
N GLU A 125 -3.68 19.93 -10.39
CA GLU A 125 -3.82 20.26 -8.97
C GLU A 125 -5.31 20.49 -8.60
N ASP A 126 -5.66 20.30 -7.33
CA ASP A 126 -7.04 20.44 -6.88
C ASP A 126 -7.59 21.85 -7.18
N GLY A 127 -8.70 21.91 -7.90
CA GLY A 127 -9.31 23.17 -8.34
C GLY A 127 -8.74 23.76 -9.65
N ALA A 128 -7.72 23.15 -10.26
CA ALA A 128 -7.22 23.54 -11.57
C ALA A 128 -8.27 23.30 -12.67
N LYS A 129 -8.21 24.11 -13.73
CA LYS A 129 -9.07 23.96 -14.92
C LYS A 129 -8.43 23.12 -16.03
N GLU A 130 -7.14 22.90 -15.92
CA GLU A 130 -6.29 22.26 -16.92
C GLU A 130 -5.36 21.27 -16.23
N ALA A 131 -4.91 20.26 -16.98
CA ALA A 131 -3.93 19.29 -16.55
C ALA A 131 -2.63 19.51 -17.35
N GLU A 132 -1.49 19.57 -16.66
CA GLU A 132 -0.16 19.74 -17.24
C GLU A 132 0.47 18.38 -17.54
N PHE A 133 1.02 18.20 -18.74
CA PHE A 133 1.82 17.06 -19.13
C PHE A 133 3.07 16.93 -18.24
N GLN A 134 3.28 15.74 -17.69
CA GLN A 134 4.41 15.46 -16.82
C GLN A 134 5.45 14.59 -17.53
N VAL A 135 5.03 13.45 -18.08
CA VAL A 135 5.94 12.47 -18.67
C VAL A 135 5.20 11.55 -19.63
N GLN A 136 5.92 11.05 -20.64
CA GLN A 136 5.48 9.96 -21.49
C GLN A 136 6.16 8.66 -21.03
N VAL A 137 5.36 7.62 -20.86
CA VAL A 137 5.79 6.26 -20.51
C VAL A 137 5.64 5.38 -21.73
N ASP A 138 6.76 4.82 -22.18
CA ASP A 138 6.81 3.92 -23.33
C ASP A 138 6.62 2.46 -22.91
N GLY A 139 5.77 1.73 -23.66
CA GLY A 139 5.64 0.27 -23.57
C GLY A 139 4.26 -0.20 -23.14
N LEU A 140 3.81 -1.31 -23.74
CA LEU A 140 2.45 -1.83 -23.63
C LEU A 140 2.08 -2.11 -22.16
N LEU A 141 1.03 -1.44 -21.65
CA LEU A 141 0.37 -1.86 -20.42
C LEU A 141 -0.48 -3.09 -20.74
N ILE A 142 -0.37 -4.13 -19.90
CA ILE A 142 -1.10 -5.40 -20.05
C ILE A 142 -2.61 -5.14 -19.90
N ASP A 143 -2.94 -4.31 -18.92
CA ASP A 143 -4.27 -3.79 -18.59
C ASP A 143 -4.07 -2.61 -17.61
N PRO A 144 -4.59 -1.39 -17.86
CA PRO A 144 -4.45 -0.27 -16.94
C PRO A 144 -4.99 -0.53 -15.53
N GLU A 145 -6.00 -1.40 -15.37
CA GLU A 145 -6.56 -1.73 -14.06
C GLU A 145 -5.65 -2.67 -13.25
N GLU A 146 -4.96 -3.61 -13.90
CA GLU A 146 -4.05 -4.55 -13.23
C GLU A 146 -2.62 -4.03 -13.10
N ALA A 147 -2.18 -3.20 -14.06
CA ALA A 147 -0.84 -2.63 -14.11
C ALA A 147 -0.62 -1.46 -13.15
N LEU A 148 -1.69 -0.89 -12.62
CA LEU A 148 -1.66 0.28 -11.75
C LEU A 148 -1.62 -0.10 -10.27
N GLY A 149 -0.50 0.18 -9.63
CA GLY A 149 -0.37 0.14 -8.16
C GLY A 149 -0.56 1.53 -7.57
N THR A 150 -1.30 1.65 -6.46
CA THR A 150 -1.37 2.91 -5.68
C THR A 150 -1.16 2.60 -4.21
N TYR A 151 -0.30 3.38 -3.56
CA TYR A 151 0.22 3.15 -2.22
C TYR A 151 0.27 4.44 -1.44
N THR A 152 -0.02 4.36 -0.14
CA THR A 152 0.06 5.51 0.77
C THR A 152 1.26 5.31 1.69
N PHE A 153 2.13 6.32 1.76
CA PHE A 153 3.33 6.32 2.62
C PHE A 153 3.38 7.61 3.43
N GLY A 154 2.79 7.57 4.62
CA GLY A 154 2.59 8.76 5.43
C GLY A 154 1.82 9.82 4.65
N GLU A 155 2.45 10.97 4.41
CA GLU A 155 1.85 12.11 3.69
C GLU A 155 1.93 12.03 2.17
N TYR A 156 2.50 10.96 1.61
CA TYR A 156 2.67 10.79 0.17
C TYR A 156 1.73 9.73 -0.39
N THR A 157 1.22 9.97 -1.61
CA THR A 157 0.74 8.89 -2.49
C THR A 157 1.83 8.56 -3.49
N ILE A 158 2.18 7.29 -3.56
CA ILE A 158 3.05 6.71 -4.60
C ILE A 158 2.16 5.87 -5.50
N PHE A 159 2.32 5.99 -6.80
CA PHE A 159 1.70 5.07 -7.75
C PHE A 159 2.74 4.44 -8.65
N SER A 160 2.43 3.28 -9.21
CA SER A 160 3.32 2.55 -10.10
C SER A 160 2.58 2.03 -11.32
N LEU A 161 3.30 1.92 -12.43
CA LEU A 161 2.83 1.30 -13.65
C LEU A 161 3.75 0.16 -14.03
N ALA A 162 3.17 -1.00 -14.30
CA ALA A 162 3.86 -2.15 -14.84
C ALA A 162 3.69 -2.26 -16.35
N ARG A 163 4.81 -2.38 -17.07
CA ARG A 163 4.82 -2.80 -18.47
C ARG A 163 5.29 -4.25 -18.57
N GLN A 164 4.72 -4.98 -19.53
CA GLN A 164 5.13 -6.36 -19.78
C GLN A 164 6.47 -6.39 -20.50
N GLU A 165 7.45 -7.10 -19.95
CA GLU A 165 8.69 -7.43 -20.65
C GLU A 165 8.59 -8.82 -21.30
N THR A 166 8.03 -9.80 -20.57
CA THR A 166 7.72 -11.14 -21.06
C THR A 166 6.39 -11.63 -20.48
N THR A 167 5.94 -12.83 -20.87
CA THR A 167 4.71 -13.44 -20.33
C THR A 167 4.66 -13.55 -18.81
N LYS A 168 5.81 -13.58 -18.13
CA LYS A 168 5.92 -13.76 -16.67
C LYS A 168 6.76 -12.65 -15.98
N LEU A 169 7.21 -11.65 -16.74
CA LEU A 169 8.10 -10.60 -16.25
C LEU A 169 7.53 -9.22 -16.58
N ASN A 170 7.47 -8.38 -15.56
CA ASN A 170 7.05 -6.99 -15.64
C ASN A 170 8.23 -6.07 -15.27
N LEU A 171 8.28 -4.92 -15.91
CA LEU A 171 9.08 -3.79 -15.49
C LEU A 171 8.16 -2.77 -14.82
N ILE A 172 8.42 -2.47 -13.56
CA ILE A 172 7.62 -1.53 -12.78
C ILE A 172 8.39 -0.22 -12.61
N THR A 173 7.76 0.88 -12.99
CA THR A 173 8.19 2.25 -12.71
C THR A 173 7.22 2.86 -11.70
N ALA A 174 7.71 3.66 -10.76
CA ALA A 174 6.87 4.34 -9.77
C ALA A 174 7.09 5.84 -9.78
N TRP A 175 6.06 6.60 -9.38
CA TRP A 175 6.09 8.05 -9.26
C TRP A 175 5.44 8.51 -7.95
N ALA A 176 5.90 9.64 -7.45
CA ALA A 176 5.23 10.40 -6.41
C ALA A 176 5.08 11.85 -6.84
N TYR A 177 4.03 12.50 -6.35
CA TYR A 177 3.88 13.94 -6.47
C TYR A 177 4.69 14.62 -5.36
N ASP A 178 5.50 15.62 -5.69
CA ASP A 178 6.28 16.37 -4.70
C ASP A 178 5.59 17.63 -4.17
N GLY A 179 4.43 17.99 -4.74
CA GLY A 179 3.73 19.24 -4.45
C GLY A 179 3.75 20.21 -5.63
N GLU A 180 4.52 19.94 -6.68
CA GLU A 180 4.51 20.71 -7.93
C GLU A 180 4.50 19.80 -9.16
N LYS A 181 5.29 18.73 -9.17
CA LYS A 181 5.46 17.82 -10.32
C LYS A 181 5.49 16.36 -9.91
N LEU A 182 5.31 15.49 -10.90
CA LEU A 182 5.59 14.07 -10.71
C LEU A 182 7.11 13.84 -10.70
N LYS A 183 7.56 13.09 -9.69
CA LYS A 183 8.93 12.61 -9.54
C LYS A 183 8.95 11.10 -9.70
N GLU A 184 9.82 10.63 -10.59
CA GLU A 184 10.10 9.21 -10.71
C GLU A 184 10.85 8.71 -9.48
N ILE A 185 10.37 7.61 -8.92
CA ILE A 185 10.89 7.01 -7.70
C ILE A 185 11.99 6.03 -8.06
N GLN A 186 13.13 6.19 -7.39
CA GLN A 186 14.26 5.28 -7.53
C GLN A 186 14.22 4.17 -6.49
N PHE A 187 14.56 2.95 -6.91
CA PHE A 187 14.81 1.77 -6.08
C PHE A 187 16.31 1.46 -6.15
N ASP A 188 17.06 1.82 -5.11
CA ASP A 188 18.54 1.75 -5.08
C ASP A 188 19.22 2.39 -6.31
N GLY A 189 18.72 3.55 -6.71
CA GLY A 189 19.26 4.30 -7.85
C GLY A 189 18.81 3.79 -9.23
N LYS A 190 17.98 2.74 -9.29
CA LYS A 190 17.31 2.29 -10.52
C LYS A 190 15.90 2.87 -10.57
N VAL A 191 15.47 3.29 -11.75
CA VAL A 191 14.13 3.86 -11.97
C VAL A 191 13.07 2.80 -12.29
N GLU A 192 13.53 1.60 -12.64
CA GLU A 192 12.68 0.46 -12.97
C GLU A 192 13.16 -0.77 -12.21
N VAL A 193 12.21 -1.59 -11.78
CA VAL A 193 12.47 -2.89 -11.14
C VAL A 193 11.72 -4.00 -11.85
N GLN A 194 12.34 -5.17 -11.90
CA GLN A 194 11.76 -6.38 -12.45
C GLN A 194 10.95 -7.12 -11.38
N ALA A 195 9.73 -7.53 -11.74
CA ALA A 195 8.85 -8.29 -10.87
C ALA A 195 7.97 -9.23 -11.67
N SER A 196 7.61 -10.37 -11.08
CA SER A 196 6.67 -11.31 -11.70
C SER A 196 5.21 -10.93 -11.50
N HIS A 197 4.93 -9.99 -10.59
CA HIS A 197 3.62 -9.39 -10.40
C HIS A 197 3.65 -7.91 -10.84
N PRO A 198 2.58 -7.36 -11.44
CA PRO A 198 2.56 -5.98 -11.94
C PRO A 198 2.50 -4.90 -10.84
N THR A 199 2.30 -5.29 -9.58
CA THR A 199 2.20 -4.36 -8.45
C THR A 199 3.04 -4.84 -7.29
N PHE A 200 3.39 -3.92 -6.39
CA PHE A 200 3.98 -4.20 -5.09
C PHE A 200 2.93 -4.52 -4.02
N ARG A 201 3.38 -5.15 -2.93
CA ARG A 201 2.67 -5.15 -1.64
C ARG A 201 3.20 -4.00 -0.78
N ALA A 202 2.33 -3.05 -0.43
CA ALA A 202 2.61 -2.08 0.61
C ALA A 202 2.46 -2.71 1.99
N ILE A 203 3.45 -2.50 2.83
CA ILE A 203 3.56 -3.12 4.16
C ILE A 203 3.77 -1.99 5.14
N GLU A 204 2.72 -1.75 5.93
CA GLU A 204 2.61 -0.56 6.78
C GLU A 204 2.80 0.71 5.91
N ASP A 205 3.31 1.79 6.50
CA ASP A 205 3.60 3.04 5.78
C ASP A 205 5.10 3.21 5.53
N SER A 206 5.84 2.10 5.33
CA SER A 206 7.31 2.14 5.32
C SER A 206 7.98 1.20 4.32
N TYR A 207 7.31 0.13 3.90
CA TYR A 207 7.94 -0.87 3.05
C TYR A 207 7.10 -1.21 1.82
N LEU A 208 7.79 -1.54 0.72
CA LEU A 208 7.23 -2.23 -0.43
C LEU A 208 7.90 -3.59 -0.56
N GLN A 209 7.14 -4.61 -0.94
CA GLN A 209 7.68 -5.90 -1.31
C GLN A 209 7.22 -6.29 -2.70
N MET A 210 8.11 -6.97 -3.43
CA MET A 210 7.82 -7.64 -4.70
C MET A 210 8.42 -9.04 -4.67
N TYR A 211 8.01 -9.88 -5.62
CA TYR A 211 8.71 -11.13 -5.90
C TYR A 211 9.06 -11.25 -7.39
N LEU A 212 10.10 -12.02 -7.66
CA LEU A 212 10.58 -12.38 -8.98
C LEU A 212 10.73 -13.90 -9.04
N ASP A 213 10.05 -14.52 -10.00
CA ASP A 213 10.33 -15.86 -10.50
C ASP A 213 11.50 -15.74 -11.49
N SER A 214 12.66 -16.26 -11.10
CA SER A 214 13.88 -16.16 -11.89
C SER A 214 13.99 -17.23 -12.98
N GLU A 215 13.01 -18.14 -13.11
CA GLU A 215 13.01 -19.21 -14.13
C GLU A 215 13.15 -18.67 -15.57
N ASP A 216 12.65 -17.46 -15.85
CA ASP A 216 12.72 -16.83 -17.17
C ASP A 216 13.83 -15.77 -17.32
N THR A 217 14.67 -15.59 -16.31
CA THR A 217 15.81 -14.66 -16.40
C THR A 217 17.04 -15.43 -16.90
N MET A 218 17.57 -15.03 -18.07
CA MET A 218 18.53 -15.82 -18.87
C MET A 218 19.83 -16.25 -18.15
N ASP A 219 20.15 -15.67 -16.99
CA ASP A 219 21.40 -15.90 -16.25
C ASP A 219 21.19 -16.20 -14.75
N ALA A 220 19.96 -16.44 -14.28
CA ALA A 220 19.69 -16.68 -12.87
C ALA A 220 19.50 -18.17 -12.54
N VAL A 221 19.81 -18.53 -11.30
CA VAL A 221 19.39 -19.82 -10.73
C VAL A 221 17.86 -19.82 -10.65
N PRO A 222 17.16 -20.85 -11.17
CA PRO A 222 15.72 -20.95 -11.03
C PRO A 222 15.28 -20.88 -9.57
N GLY A 223 14.26 -20.06 -9.31
CA GLY A 223 13.80 -19.86 -7.95
C GLY A 223 12.92 -18.64 -7.80
N TRP A 224 12.56 -18.37 -6.55
CA TRP A 224 11.66 -17.28 -6.18
C TRP A 224 12.41 -16.32 -5.27
N THR A 225 12.52 -15.06 -5.66
CA THR A 225 13.20 -14.03 -4.87
C THR A 225 12.22 -12.97 -4.43
N PHE A 226 12.06 -12.80 -3.13
CA PHE A 226 11.25 -11.75 -2.50
C PHE A 226 12.15 -10.62 -2.08
N THR A 227 11.95 -9.44 -2.64
CA THR A 227 12.74 -8.24 -2.32
C THR A 227 11.86 -7.24 -1.58
N THR A 228 12.37 -6.74 -0.45
CA THR A 228 11.72 -5.70 0.35
C THR A 228 12.54 -4.43 0.31
N TRP A 229 11.84 -3.34 0.03
CA TRP A 229 12.36 -1.99 -0.10
C TRP A 229 11.82 -1.10 1.01
N LYS A 230 12.66 -0.21 1.54
CA LYS A 230 12.28 0.76 2.58
C LYS A 230 12.12 2.16 1.99
N TRP A 231 11.02 2.82 2.33
CA TRP A 231 10.74 4.19 1.91
C TRP A 231 11.64 5.20 2.63
N HIS A 232 12.21 6.12 1.85
CA HIS A 232 13.01 7.25 2.32
C HIS A 232 12.37 8.57 1.84
N PRO A 233 11.43 9.14 2.62
CA PRO A 233 10.68 10.32 2.19
C PRO A 233 11.58 11.52 1.91
N GLU A 234 12.68 11.66 2.64
CA GLU A 234 13.63 12.76 2.47
C GLU A 234 14.36 12.76 1.11
N LYS A 235 14.38 11.61 0.43
CA LYS A 235 14.96 11.44 -0.91
C LYS A 235 13.93 11.13 -1.98
N MET A 236 12.67 10.93 -1.60
CA MET A 236 11.62 10.37 -2.45
C MET A 236 12.11 9.12 -3.19
N SER A 237 12.68 8.17 -2.44
CA SER A 237 13.27 6.96 -3.01
C SER A 237 13.03 5.76 -2.11
N PHE A 238 13.15 4.58 -2.68
CA PHE A 238 13.24 3.32 -1.98
C PHE A 238 14.69 2.83 -1.91
N ALA A 239 15.12 2.40 -0.72
CA ALA A 239 16.39 1.72 -0.55
C ALA A 239 16.17 0.23 -0.31
N PHE A 240 17.09 -0.61 -0.77
CA PHE A 240 17.08 -2.04 -0.46
C PHE A 240 17.10 -2.24 1.05
N HIS A 241 16.25 -3.14 1.54
CA HIS A 241 16.15 -3.48 2.95
C HIS A 241 16.43 -4.95 3.21
N PHE A 242 15.79 -5.85 2.45
CA PHE A 242 15.92 -7.28 2.67
C PHE A 242 15.59 -8.08 1.41
N GLU A 243 16.22 -9.25 1.27
CA GLU A 243 15.93 -10.22 0.21
C GLU A 243 15.89 -11.63 0.78
N ARG A 244 14.96 -12.45 0.28
CA ARG A 244 14.96 -13.89 0.49
C ARG A 244 14.70 -14.62 -0.81
N SER A 245 15.63 -15.48 -1.18
CA SER A 245 15.52 -16.37 -2.33
C SER A 245 15.20 -17.80 -1.88
N TYR A 246 14.41 -18.50 -2.69
CA TYR A 246 14.10 -19.91 -2.55
C TYR A 246 14.50 -20.62 -3.84
N THR A 247 15.57 -21.39 -3.79
CA THR A 247 16.17 -22.04 -4.97
C THR A 247 16.21 -23.55 -4.80
N ASP A 248 16.66 -24.26 -5.82
CA ASP A 248 16.91 -25.70 -5.78
C ASP A 248 18.10 -26.12 -4.87
N GLN A 249 18.87 -25.14 -4.40
CA GLN A 249 19.99 -25.37 -3.48
C GLN A 249 19.54 -25.59 -2.03
N GLU A 250 18.32 -25.18 -1.69
CA GLU A 250 17.71 -25.40 -0.38
C GLU A 250 16.78 -26.62 -0.40
N GLU A 251 16.77 -27.40 0.69
CA GLU A 251 15.83 -28.52 0.83
C GLU A 251 14.39 -27.97 0.78
N PHE A 252 13.61 -28.44 -0.21
CA PHE A 252 12.26 -27.93 -0.52
C PHE A 252 12.20 -26.44 -0.91
N GLY A 253 13.31 -25.80 -1.30
CA GLY A 253 13.35 -24.38 -1.63
C GLY A 253 12.36 -24.01 -2.73
N LEU A 254 12.45 -24.63 -3.92
CA LEU A 254 11.53 -24.35 -5.03
C LEU A 254 10.04 -24.49 -4.64
N ALA A 255 9.67 -25.60 -4.00
CA ALA A 255 8.29 -25.85 -3.57
C ALA A 255 7.82 -24.83 -2.52
N SER A 256 8.71 -24.42 -1.61
CA SER A 256 8.41 -23.39 -0.61
C SER A 256 8.23 -22.02 -1.28
N GLY A 257 9.08 -21.68 -2.25
CA GLY A 257 8.99 -20.45 -3.02
C GLY A 257 7.68 -20.35 -3.80
N GLU A 258 7.31 -21.41 -4.52
CA GLU A 258 6.06 -21.50 -5.29
C GLU A 258 4.84 -21.36 -4.37
N TYR A 259 4.82 -22.06 -3.24
CA TYR A 259 3.75 -21.96 -2.25
C TYR A 259 3.60 -20.52 -1.71
N LEU A 260 4.71 -19.87 -1.37
CA LEU A 260 4.70 -18.51 -0.82
C LEU A 260 4.34 -17.46 -1.86
N ALA A 261 4.79 -17.63 -3.11
CA ALA A 261 4.42 -16.76 -4.22
C ALA A 261 2.93 -16.91 -4.55
N GLY A 262 2.39 -18.13 -4.50
CA GLY A 262 0.96 -18.39 -4.61
C GLY A 262 0.15 -17.65 -3.54
N LYS A 263 0.53 -17.74 -2.27
CA LYS A 263 -0.09 -16.94 -1.19
C LYS A 263 0.03 -15.44 -1.43
N TRP A 264 1.20 -14.98 -1.86
CA TRP A 264 1.44 -13.58 -2.16
C TRP A 264 0.52 -13.08 -3.27
N HIS A 265 0.31 -13.88 -4.31
CA HIS A 265 -0.59 -13.57 -5.42
C HIS A 265 -2.06 -13.56 -4.98
N GLU A 266 -2.49 -14.60 -4.27
CA GLU A 266 -3.89 -14.82 -3.87
C GLU A 266 -4.37 -13.82 -2.81
N TYR A 267 -3.56 -13.53 -1.79
CA TYR A 267 -3.98 -12.75 -0.63
C TYR A 267 -3.43 -11.33 -0.65
N GLN A 268 -4.32 -10.35 -0.76
CA GLN A 268 -3.95 -8.93 -0.91
C GLN A 268 -3.04 -8.39 0.20
N HIS A 269 -3.23 -8.88 1.43
CA HIS A 269 -2.47 -8.42 2.59
C HIS A 269 -1.26 -9.30 2.88
N PHE A 270 -1.09 -10.43 2.21
CA PHE A 270 0.05 -11.31 2.46
C PHE A 270 1.35 -10.66 1.98
N TYR A 271 2.36 -10.77 2.83
CA TYR A 271 3.74 -10.48 2.50
C TYR A 271 4.64 -11.49 3.19
N LEU A 272 5.76 -11.80 2.55
CA LEU A 272 6.80 -12.60 3.17
C LEU A 272 7.41 -11.77 4.30
N ALA A 273 7.44 -12.34 5.50
CA ALA A 273 8.02 -11.65 6.64
C ALA A 273 9.52 -11.34 6.40
N PHE A 274 9.99 -10.25 7.00
CA PHE A 274 11.37 -9.77 6.89
C PHE A 274 11.78 -9.07 8.20
N PRO A 275 13.06 -8.71 8.39
CA PRO A 275 13.52 -7.96 9.57
C PRO A 275 12.96 -6.52 9.60
N GLN A 276 11.68 -6.36 9.92
CA GLN A 276 11.02 -5.06 10.08
C GLN A 276 11.07 -4.55 11.53
N TYR A 277 11.29 -5.45 12.48
CA TYR A 277 11.11 -5.18 13.90
C TYR A 277 12.42 -5.05 14.67
N THR A 278 12.60 -3.93 15.37
CA THR A 278 13.70 -3.75 16.34
C THR A 278 13.13 -3.85 17.76
N PHE A 279 13.60 -4.81 18.54
CA PHE A 279 13.19 -4.95 19.95
C PHE A 279 13.64 -3.74 20.77
N THR A 280 12.70 -3.17 21.53
CA THR A 280 12.91 -2.06 22.46
C THR A 280 12.64 -2.52 23.90
N ASP A 281 12.97 -1.68 24.88
CA ASP A 281 12.64 -1.95 26.28
C ASP A 281 11.12 -2.09 26.50
N GLN A 282 10.32 -1.27 25.82
CA GLN A 282 8.85 -1.38 25.85
C GLN A 282 8.39 -2.72 25.30
N SER A 283 9.05 -3.24 24.27
CA SER A 283 8.75 -4.55 23.69
C SER A 283 8.94 -5.66 24.71
N THR A 284 10.02 -5.58 25.49
CA THR A 284 10.30 -6.53 26.55
C THR A 284 9.26 -6.45 27.66
N ALA A 285 8.82 -5.25 28.02
CA ALA A 285 7.73 -5.05 28.98
C ALA A 285 6.40 -5.67 28.50
N LEU A 286 6.00 -5.40 27.25
CA LEU A 286 4.78 -5.99 26.66
C LEU A 286 4.84 -7.52 26.63
N LEU A 287 5.98 -8.08 26.21
CA LEU A 287 6.17 -9.53 26.22
C LEU A 287 6.07 -10.13 27.62
N SER A 288 6.58 -9.44 28.65
CA SER A 288 6.46 -9.89 30.04
C SER A 288 5.00 -9.91 30.56
N GLU A 289 4.13 -9.14 29.92
CA GLU A 289 2.68 -9.11 30.19
C GLU A 289 1.88 -10.07 29.30
N GLY A 290 2.57 -10.90 28.50
CA GLY A 290 1.95 -11.84 27.57
C GLY A 290 1.32 -11.16 26.35
N MET A 291 1.77 -9.96 25.99
CA MET A 291 1.34 -9.24 24.80
C MET A 291 2.44 -9.29 23.73
N PHE A 292 2.06 -9.60 22.49
CA PHE A 292 3.00 -9.57 21.38
C PHE A 292 3.07 -8.18 20.73
N ILE A 293 4.26 -7.84 20.23
CA ILE A 293 4.53 -6.48 19.81
C ILE A 293 3.85 -6.19 18.46
N ASN A 294 3.31 -4.98 18.32
CA ASN A 294 2.53 -4.44 17.20
C ASN A 294 1.07 -4.88 17.05
N GLN A 295 0.52 -5.72 17.92
CA GLN A 295 -0.80 -6.32 17.62
C GLN A 295 -1.89 -6.13 18.69
N ASN A 296 -1.57 -5.57 19.86
CA ASN A 296 -2.50 -5.51 21.02
C ASN A 296 -3.15 -6.87 21.36
N VAL A 297 -2.59 -7.98 20.86
CA VAL A 297 -3.08 -9.33 21.12
C VAL A 297 -2.44 -9.84 22.39
N GLN A 298 -3.28 -10.16 23.36
CA GLN A 298 -2.89 -10.72 24.64
C GLN A 298 -3.15 -12.23 24.68
N LEU A 299 -2.24 -13.00 25.26
CA LEU A 299 -2.52 -14.40 25.61
C LEU A 299 -3.75 -14.47 26.53
N GLY A 300 -4.62 -15.46 26.30
CA GLY A 300 -5.89 -15.61 27.02
C GLY A 300 -7.04 -14.75 26.48
N GLN A 301 -6.84 -13.95 25.43
CA GLN A 301 -7.96 -13.28 24.76
C GLN A 301 -8.72 -14.26 23.85
N PRO A 302 -10.04 -14.10 23.66
CA PRO A 302 -10.79 -14.94 22.74
C PRO A 302 -10.31 -14.79 21.29
N ILE A 303 -10.11 -15.90 20.58
CA ILE A 303 -9.72 -15.90 19.17
C ILE A 303 -10.76 -15.21 18.29
N ASP A 304 -12.04 -15.37 18.60
CA ASP A 304 -13.15 -14.71 17.88
C ASP A 304 -13.03 -13.19 17.91
N LYS A 305 -12.54 -12.63 19.01
CA LYS A 305 -12.30 -11.19 19.14
C LYS A 305 -11.19 -10.75 18.17
N LEU A 306 -10.10 -11.52 18.09
CA LEU A 306 -9.03 -11.26 17.13
C LEU A 306 -9.54 -11.32 15.69
N LEU A 307 -10.36 -12.31 15.35
CA LEU A 307 -10.94 -12.45 14.01
C LEU A 307 -11.95 -11.35 13.65
N GLN A 308 -12.62 -10.77 14.65
CA GLN A 308 -13.46 -9.59 14.47
C GLN A 308 -12.64 -8.32 14.25
N GLU A 309 -11.51 -8.19 14.95
CA GLU A 309 -10.60 -7.05 14.83
C GLU A 309 -9.72 -7.14 13.58
N ARG A 310 -9.46 -8.35 13.09
CA ARG A 310 -8.59 -8.65 11.95
C ARG A 310 -9.24 -9.66 11.00
N ASN A 311 -9.63 -9.19 9.82
CA ASN A 311 -10.20 -9.99 8.75
C ASN A 311 -9.17 -10.41 7.68
N ASP A 312 -7.88 -10.19 7.93
CA ASP A 312 -6.77 -10.39 6.98
C ASP A 312 -6.00 -11.70 7.21
N TRP A 313 -6.61 -12.69 7.89
CA TRP A 313 -6.00 -14.01 8.04
C TRP A 313 -5.90 -14.73 6.69
N VAL A 314 -4.84 -15.51 6.51
CA VAL A 314 -4.45 -16.14 5.22
C VAL A 314 -4.42 -17.67 5.29
N GLY A 315 -4.73 -18.23 6.45
CA GLY A 315 -4.79 -19.67 6.66
C GLY A 315 -5.40 -20.02 8.01
N HIS A 316 -6.07 -21.16 8.05
CA HIS A 316 -6.57 -21.80 9.26
C HIS A 316 -6.28 -23.29 9.15
N ASP A 317 -5.53 -23.84 10.10
CA ASP A 317 -5.16 -25.26 10.09
C ASP A 317 -4.84 -25.73 11.52
N TYR A 318 -4.35 -26.97 11.64
CA TYR A 318 -4.01 -27.62 12.89
C TYR A 318 -2.56 -28.13 12.87
N TYR A 319 -1.79 -27.82 13.90
CA TYR A 319 -0.42 -28.35 14.08
C TYR A 319 -0.19 -28.79 15.53
N GLU A 320 1.00 -29.32 15.87
CA GLU A 320 1.37 -29.85 17.20
C GLU A 320 1.31 -28.86 18.40
N GLY A 321 0.58 -27.75 18.26
CA GLY A 321 0.13 -26.90 19.37
C GLY A 321 -1.37 -26.57 19.36
N GLY A 322 -2.16 -27.10 18.42
CA GLY A 322 -3.60 -26.88 18.32
C GLY A 322 -4.00 -26.19 17.03
N PRO A 323 -5.28 -25.79 16.90
CA PRO A 323 -5.73 -25.03 15.76
C PRO A 323 -5.13 -23.62 15.79
N TYR A 324 -4.92 -23.06 14.60
CA TYR A 324 -4.29 -21.76 14.47
C TYR A 324 -4.82 -20.96 13.29
N TYR A 325 -4.68 -19.65 13.39
CA TYR A 325 -4.83 -18.72 12.27
C TYR A 325 -3.48 -18.09 11.90
N GLU A 326 -3.15 -18.13 10.62
CA GLU A 326 -2.00 -17.42 10.05
C GLU A 326 -2.41 -16.03 9.58
N PHE A 327 -1.54 -15.05 9.83
CA PHE A 327 -1.70 -13.67 9.42
C PHE A 327 -0.45 -13.18 8.67
N PRO A 328 -0.59 -12.15 7.82
CA PRO A 328 0.53 -11.50 7.16
C PRO A 328 1.62 -11.04 8.13
N GLY A 329 2.88 -11.08 7.70
CA GLY A 329 4.03 -10.72 8.54
C GLY A 329 4.61 -11.86 9.37
N GLY A 330 4.20 -13.10 9.10
CA GLY A 330 4.77 -14.28 9.74
C GLY A 330 4.24 -14.51 11.15
N TYR A 331 3.04 -14.00 11.44
CA TYR A 331 2.34 -14.20 12.70
C TYR A 331 1.40 -15.39 12.60
N THR A 332 1.45 -16.25 13.61
CA THR A 332 0.52 -17.37 13.74
C THR A 332 -0.03 -17.38 15.17
N TYR A 333 -1.36 -17.34 15.29
CA TYR A 333 -2.06 -17.34 16.56
C TYR A 333 -2.72 -18.68 16.77
N PHE A 334 -2.26 -19.40 17.80
CA PHE A 334 -2.86 -20.66 18.20
C PHE A 334 -3.84 -20.41 19.33
N TYR A 335 -4.89 -21.23 19.38
CA TYR A 335 -5.92 -21.11 20.40
C TYR A 335 -6.31 -22.46 20.97
N ASN A 336 -6.84 -22.45 22.19
CA ASN A 336 -7.32 -23.65 22.85
C ASN A 336 -8.78 -23.92 22.44
N GLU A 337 -9.07 -25.09 21.86
CA GLU A 337 -10.42 -25.42 21.38
C GLU A 337 -11.51 -25.43 22.46
N GLY A 338 -11.15 -25.72 23.71
CA GLY A 338 -12.10 -25.78 24.81
C GLY A 338 -12.52 -24.40 25.33
N THR A 339 -11.60 -23.44 25.34
CA THR A 339 -11.83 -22.08 25.86
C THR A 339 -12.01 -21.05 24.76
N GLN A 340 -11.57 -21.37 23.55
CA GLN A 340 -11.43 -20.45 22.41
C GLN A 340 -10.46 -19.28 22.68
N ASP A 341 -9.60 -19.39 23.68
CA ASP A 341 -8.63 -18.35 24.02
C ASP A 341 -7.29 -18.59 23.31
N VAL A 342 -6.66 -17.50 22.88
CA VAL A 342 -5.30 -17.50 22.31
C VAL A 342 -4.33 -18.07 23.35
N SER A 343 -3.69 -19.19 23.01
CA SER A 343 -2.85 -19.95 23.92
C SER A 343 -1.37 -19.67 23.71
N PHE A 344 -0.94 -19.42 22.48
CA PHE A 344 0.40 -18.97 22.16
C PHE A 344 0.47 -18.27 20.81
N ILE A 345 1.52 -17.47 20.64
CA ILE A 345 1.75 -16.63 19.46
C ILE A 345 3.12 -16.99 18.92
N VAL A 346 3.18 -17.36 17.65
CA VAL A 346 4.43 -17.59 16.94
C VAL A 346 4.69 -16.40 16.04
N TYR A 347 5.89 -15.85 16.15
CA TYR A 347 6.44 -14.91 15.18
C TYR A 347 7.70 -15.53 14.59
N ARG A 348 7.68 -15.82 13.28
CA ARG A 348 8.86 -16.35 12.61
C ARG A 348 9.90 -15.25 12.49
N LYS A 349 10.89 -15.28 13.39
CA LYS A 349 12.07 -14.44 13.32
C LYS A 349 12.99 -14.95 12.21
N TRP A 350 13.46 -14.01 11.38
CA TRP A 350 14.43 -14.27 10.33
C TRP A 350 15.85 -14.21 10.90
N HIS A 351 16.68 -15.18 10.51
CA HIS A 351 18.11 -15.26 10.81
C HIS A 351 18.93 -15.06 9.56
#